data_AF-A0A6G2K0P7-F1
#
_entry.id   AF-A0A6G2K0P7-F1
#
_cell.length_a   1.000
_cell.length_b   1.000
_cell.length_c   1.000
_cell.angle_alpha   90.00
_cell.angle_beta   90.00
_cell.angle_gamma   90.00
#
_symmetry.space_group_name_H-M   'P 1'
#
loop_
_entity.id
_entity.type
_entity.pdbx_description
1 polymer ?
#
loop_
_entity_poly.entity_id
_entity_poly.type
_entity_poly.pdbx_seq_one_letter_code
_entity_poly.pdbx_strand_id
1 'polypeptide(L)'
;MASLGGDWWPPERRDAFLASLSALQRGRIDDWRRDDRVRFLGAYRRTRNGRAVWEVRSDEIAGALRTTRGGSSRQALVRVGRGDFDVRWMALDEYARLQGAEALRYDAVSDRQAMFALGDAVCVPVIEWLAENWLTRLAA
;
A
#
# COMPACT_ATOMS: atom_id res chain seq x y z
N MET A 1 -19.38 5.79 6.97
CA MET A 1 -18.45 6.44 6.01
C MET A 1 -17.05 6.29 6.54
N ALA A 2 -16.29 5.27 6.10
CA ALA A 2 -14.89 5.12 6.47
C ALA A 2 -14.11 6.36 5.99
N SER A 3 -13.32 6.98 6.87
CA SER A 3 -12.62 8.22 6.55
C SER A 3 -11.65 8.00 5.38
N LEU A 4 -11.74 8.85 4.37
CA LEU A 4 -10.70 8.96 3.34
C LEU A 4 -9.44 9.51 4.02
N GLY A 5 -8.60 8.64 4.54
CA GLY A 5 -7.38 8.98 5.25
C GLY A 5 -7.30 8.24 6.56
N GLY A 6 -6.45 7.21 6.60
CA GLY A 6 -5.89 6.78 7.87
C GLY A 6 -5.00 7.90 8.43
N ASP A 7 -4.89 7.98 9.76
CA ASP A 7 -4.09 9.03 10.39
C ASP A 7 -2.62 8.95 9.95
N TRP A 8 -2.09 10.08 9.49
CA TRP A 8 -0.66 10.24 9.24
C TRP A 8 0.12 9.96 10.52
N TRP A 9 1.24 9.25 10.39
CA TRP A 9 2.03 8.88 11.55
C TRP A 9 2.58 10.12 12.25
N PRO A 10 2.64 10.11 13.60
CA PRO A 10 3.24 11.20 14.33
C PRO A 10 4.74 11.32 13.99
N PRO A 11 5.34 12.51 14.16
CA PRO A 11 6.71 12.80 13.74
C PRO A 11 7.73 11.76 14.22
N GLU A 12 7.62 11.28 15.47
CA GLU A 12 8.56 10.32 16.04
C GLU A 12 8.58 9.00 15.25
N ARG A 13 7.40 8.52 14.87
CA ARG A 13 7.24 7.28 14.10
C ARG A 13 7.65 7.47 12.64
N ARG A 14 7.32 8.63 12.06
CA ARG A 14 7.73 9.01 10.70
C ARG A 14 9.25 9.11 10.58
N ASP A 15 9.90 9.73 11.55
CA ASP A 15 11.35 9.92 11.56
C ASP A 15 12.07 8.60 11.81
N ALA A 16 11.50 7.71 12.65
CA ALA A 16 11.98 6.33 12.79
C ALA A 16 11.85 5.51 11.48
N PHE A 17 10.79 5.72 10.71
CA PHE A 17 10.66 5.14 9.37
C PHE A 17 11.79 5.62 8.46
N LEU A 18 12.01 6.93 8.39
CA LEU A 18 13.04 7.55 7.54
C LEU A 18 14.45 7.08 7.94
N ALA A 19 14.72 6.96 9.25
CA ALA A 19 15.99 6.47 9.78
C ALA A 19 16.24 4.98 9.50
N SER A 20 15.19 4.19 9.27
CA SER A 20 15.32 2.77 8.93
C SER A 20 15.66 2.51 7.46
N LEU A 21 15.53 3.52 6.60
CA LEU A 21 15.81 3.40 5.16
C LEU A 21 17.32 3.27 4.92
N SER A 22 17.69 2.57 3.85
CA SER A 22 19.07 2.60 3.36
C SER A 22 19.44 3.99 2.85
N ALA A 23 20.74 4.31 2.83
CA ALA A 23 21.25 5.59 2.35
C ALA A 23 20.74 5.95 0.94
N LEU A 24 20.70 4.96 0.03
CA LEU A 24 20.15 5.12 -1.31
C LEU A 24 18.68 5.54 -1.29
N GLN A 25 17.86 4.86 -0.48
CA GLN A 25 16.43 5.15 -0.40
C GLN A 25 16.17 6.51 0.24
N ARG A 26 16.92 6.84 1.29
CA ARG A 26 16.84 8.15 1.95
C ARG A 26 17.21 9.28 0.99
N GLY A 27 18.28 9.12 0.20
CA GLY A 27 18.66 10.08 -0.84
C GLY A 27 17.52 10.36 -1.83
N ARG A 28 16.86 9.31 -2.34
CA ARG A 28 15.69 9.50 -3.24
C ARG A 28 14.52 10.22 -2.56
N ILE A 29 14.21 9.89 -1.30
CA ILE A 29 13.15 10.58 -0.55
C ILE A 29 13.51 12.06 -0.40
N ASP A 30 14.75 12.38 -0.05
CA ASP A 30 15.21 13.77 0.09
C ASP A 30 15.13 14.51 -1.25
N ASP A 31 15.47 13.86 -2.36
CA ASP A 31 15.36 14.44 -3.70
C ASP A 31 13.90 14.70 -4.08
N TRP A 32 13.01 13.73 -3.91
CA TRP A 32 11.58 13.92 -4.18
C TRP A 32 10.93 14.94 -3.26
N ARG A 33 11.41 15.08 -2.03
CA ARG A 33 10.91 16.07 -1.08
C ARG A 33 11.13 17.49 -1.59
N ARG A 34 12.20 17.73 -2.37
CA ARG A 34 12.52 19.04 -2.96
C ARG A 34 11.77 19.33 -4.26
N ASP A 35 11.07 18.34 -4.82
CA ASP A 35 10.28 18.50 -6.03
C ASP A 35 8.93 19.16 -5.72
N ASP A 36 8.42 20.00 -6.62
CA ASP A 36 7.10 20.61 -6.54
C ASP A 36 5.96 19.59 -6.76
N ARG A 37 6.28 18.46 -7.42
CA ARG A 37 5.36 17.34 -7.60
C ARG A 37 5.29 16.48 -6.34
N VAL A 38 4.06 16.29 -5.86
CA VAL A 38 3.75 15.30 -4.82
C VAL A 38 3.67 13.91 -5.44
N ARG A 39 4.31 12.93 -4.77
CA ARG A 39 4.27 11.51 -5.13
C ARG A 39 3.63 10.68 -4.03
N PHE A 40 3.00 9.59 -4.44
CA PHE A 40 2.43 8.58 -3.55
C PHE A 40 3.08 7.23 -3.80
N LEU A 41 3.82 6.73 -2.81
CA LEU A 41 4.67 5.54 -2.97
C LEU A 41 4.27 4.45 -1.98
N GLY A 42 4.30 3.21 -2.44
CA GLY A 42 4.16 2.05 -1.56
C GLY A 42 5.43 1.81 -0.75
N ALA A 43 5.27 1.48 0.54
CA ALA A 43 6.34 1.04 1.41
C ALA A 43 5.96 -0.23 2.17
N TYR A 44 6.93 -1.11 2.41
CA TYR A 44 6.72 -2.38 3.09
C TYR A 44 7.87 -2.70 4.04
N ARG A 45 7.58 -3.48 5.07
CA ARG A 45 8.57 -3.89 6.06
C ARG A 45 9.36 -5.10 5.54
N ARG A 46 10.69 -5.07 5.66
CA ARG A 46 11.58 -6.19 5.36
C ARG A 46 12.51 -6.47 6.53
N THR A 47 12.97 -7.71 6.63
CA THR A 47 14.06 -8.06 7.53
C THR A 47 15.37 -8.04 6.75
N ARG A 48 16.32 -7.23 7.21
CA ARG A 48 17.69 -7.17 6.68
C ARG A 48 18.65 -7.34 7.84
N ASN A 49 19.59 -8.28 7.73
CA ASN A 49 20.58 -8.57 8.77
C ASN A 49 19.94 -8.76 10.17
N GLY A 50 18.83 -9.52 10.24
CA GLY A 50 18.09 -9.76 11.48
C GLY A 50 17.30 -8.58 12.03
N ARG A 51 17.32 -7.40 11.37
CA ARG A 51 16.62 -6.19 11.79
C ARG A 51 15.46 -5.86 10.85
N ALA A 52 14.34 -5.45 11.42
CA ALA A 52 13.20 -4.99 10.65
C ALA A 52 13.42 -3.55 10.17
N VAL A 53 13.40 -3.35 8.87
CA VAL A 53 13.59 -2.06 8.19
C VAL A 53 12.43 -1.78 7.24
N TRP A 54 12.32 -0.54 6.79
CA TRP A 54 11.40 -0.16 5.73
C TRP A 54 12.10 -0.12 4.37
N GLU A 55 11.34 -0.49 3.33
CA GLU A 55 11.72 -0.28 1.94
C GLU A 55 10.60 0.48 1.22
N VAL A 56 10.96 1.52 0.47
CA VAL A 56 10.05 2.34 -0.33
C VAL A 56 10.25 2.02 -1.81
N ARG A 57 9.16 1.80 -2.53
CA ARG A 57 9.20 1.60 -3.98
C ARG A 57 9.78 2.83 -4.69
N SER A 58 10.37 2.58 -5.86
CA SER A 58 10.86 3.64 -6.76
C SER A 58 9.79 4.21 -7.69
N ASP A 59 8.61 3.61 -7.70
CA ASP A 59 7.48 3.96 -8.56
C ASP A 59 6.21 4.18 -7.73
N GLU A 60 5.23 4.83 -8.33
CA GLU A 60 3.91 5.11 -7.74
C GLU A 60 2.92 3.96 -7.96
N ILE A 61 3.45 2.73 -8.03
CA ILE A 61 2.68 1.50 -8.18
C ILE A 61 2.63 0.81 -6.83
N ALA A 62 1.46 0.35 -6.40
CA ALA A 62 1.34 -0.41 -5.15
C ALA A 62 2.11 -1.75 -5.24
N GLY A 63 2.62 -2.22 -4.10
CA GLY A 63 3.12 -3.60 -4.04
C GLY A 63 1.96 -4.59 -4.13
N ALA A 64 2.27 -5.86 -4.42
CA ALA A 64 1.28 -6.92 -4.30
C ALA A 64 0.71 -6.94 -2.87
N LEU A 65 -0.62 -6.88 -2.76
CA LEU A 65 -1.31 -7.07 -1.50
C LEU A 65 -1.02 -8.49 -0.99
N ARG A 66 -1.00 -8.65 0.33
CA ARG A 66 -0.75 -9.93 0.99
C ARG A 66 -1.70 -10.10 2.14
N THR A 67 -2.08 -11.34 2.39
CA THR A 67 -2.82 -11.76 3.57
C THR A 67 -2.15 -11.21 4.84
N THR A 68 -2.87 -10.39 5.60
CA THR A 68 -2.31 -9.69 6.76
C THR A 68 -2.24 -10.60 7.98
N ARG A 69 -1.27 -11.51 8.02
CA ARG A 69 -0.95 -12.32 9.22
C ARG A 69 -0.12 -11.55 10.28
N GLY A 70 0.51 -10.44 9.89
CA GLY A 70 1.29 -9.58 10.80
C GLY A 70 1.66 -8.23 10.17
N GLY A 71 2.41 -7.40 10.89
CA GLY A 71 2.74 -6.02 10.48
C GLY A 71 3.57 -5.90 9.20
N SER A 72 4.33 -6.94 8.82
CA SER A 72 5.13 -6.95 7.59
C SER A 72 4.30 -7.16 6.32
N SER A 73 3.07 -7.66 6.46
CA SER A 73 2.15 -7.88 5.34
C SER A 73 1.32 -6.64 4.99
N ARG A 74 1.31 -5.63 5.88
CA ARG A 74 0.56 -4.39 5.66
C ARG A 74 1.46 -3.37 4.94
N GLN A 75 0.93 -2.77 3.89
CA GLN A 75 1.62 -1.70 3.17
C GLN A 75 1.40 -0.35 3.85
N ALA A 76 2.44 0.47 3.84
CA ALA A 76 2.38 1.88 4.17
C ALA A 76 2.32 2.71 2.89
N LEU A 77 1.64 3.85 2.97
CA LEU A 77 1.61 4.88 1.94
C LEU A 77 2.56 6.01 2.37
N VAL A 78 3.46 6.37 1.47
CA VAL A 78 4.36 7.51 1.60
C VAL A 78 3.85 8.64 0.71
N ARG A 79 3.65 9.83 1.28
CA ARG A 79 3.45 11.07 0.52
C ARG A 79 4.74 11.88 0.59
N VAL A 80 5.27 12.32 -0.54
CA VAL A 80 6.52 13.10 -0.57
C VAL A 80 6.51 14.16 -1.66
N GLY A 81 6.98 15.36 -1.37
CA GLY A 81 7.05 16.51 -2.29
C GLY A 81 6.74 17.82 -1.59
N ARG A 82 7.01 18.94 -2.25
CA ARG A 82 6.74 20.32 -1.77
C ARG A 82 7.32 20.61 -0.39
N GLY A 83 8.54 20.15 -0.14
CA GLY A 83 9.23 20.30 1.14
C GLY A 83 8.74 19.36 2.23
N ASP A 84 7.79 18.47 1.96
CA ASP A 84 7.14 17.63 2.96
C ASP A 84 7.25 16.12 2.68
N PHE A 85 7.13 15.35 3.75
CA PHE A 85 7.17 13.88 3.74
C PHE A 85 6.27 13.37 4.87
N ASP A 86 5.33 12.50 4.52
CA ASP A 86 4.43 11.86 5.47
C ASP A 86 4.30 10.36 5.16
N VAL A 87 4.03 9.58 6.22
CA VAL A 87 3.83 8.14 6.11
C VAL A 87 2.60 7.76 6.90
N ARG A 88 1.78 6.86 6.34
CA ARG A 88 0.70 6.22 7.08
C ARG A 88 0.53 4.78 6.66
N TRP A 89 -0.27 4.05 7.41
CA TRP A 89 -0.77 2.79 6.88
C TRP A 89 -1.72 3.03 5.72
N MET A 90 -1.65 2.17 4.71
CA MET A 90 -2.69 2.10 3.70
C MET A 90 -4.00 1.63 4.36
N ALA A 91 -5.09 2.26 3.95
CA ALA A 91 -6.43 2.09 4.48
C ALA A 91 -7.18 0.95 3.76
N LEU A 92 -8.31 0.53 4.33
CA LEU A 92 -9.13 -0.56 3.78
C LEU A 92 -9.69 -0.21 2.39
N ASP A 93 -10.17 1.01 2.21
CA ASP A 93 -10.73 1.50 0.94
C ASP A 93 -9.68 1.53 -0.18
N GLU A 94 -8.43 1.85 0.16
CA GLU A 94 -7.30 1.76 -0.77
C GLU A 94 -6.99 0.31 -1.15
N TYR A 95 -7.02 -0.63 -0.18
CA TYR A 95 -6.89 -2.06 -0.47
C TYR A 95 -8.02 -2.55 -1.40
N ALA A 96 -9.25 -2.10 -1.16
CA ALA A 96 -10.41 -2.48 -1.97
C ALA A 96 -10.27 -1.97 -3.41
N ARG A 97 -9.92 -0.69 -3.60
CA ARG A 97 -9.67 -0.10 -4.93
C ARG A 97 -8.54 -0.80 -5.68
N LEU A 98 -7.46 -1.19 -4.99
CA LEU A 98 -6.36 -1.93 -5.61
C LEU A 98 -6.78 -3.31 -6.15
N GLN A 99 -7.84 -3.90 -5.59
CA GLN A 99 -8.42 -5.15 -6.07
C GLN A 99 -9.62 -4.94 -7.03
N GLY A 100 -10.04 -3.70 -7.30
CA GLY A 100 -11.28 -3.40 -8.04
C GLY A 100 -12.54 -3.81 -7.28
N ALA A 101 -12.50 -3.78 -5.95
CA ALA A 101 -13.57 -4.24 -5.06
C ALA A 101 -14.21 -3.09 -4.25
N GLU A 102 -14.01 -1.83 -4.66
CA GLU A 102 -14.47 -0.64 -3.91
C GLU A 102 -15.99 -0.52 -3.76
N ALA A 103 -16.76 -1.21 -4.61
CA ALA A 103 -18.22 -1.25 -4.52
C ALA A 103 -18.73 -2.19 -3.42
N LEU A 104 -17.86 -3.04 -2.86
CA LEU A 104 -18.25 -3.97 -1.80
C LEU A 104 -18.41 -3.26 -0.45
N ARG A 105 -19.31 -3.83 0.35
CA ARG A 105 -19.57 -3.39 1.72
C ARG A 105 -18.78 -4.26 2.70
N TYR A 106 -18.05 -3.62 3.61
CA TYR A 106 -17.20 -4.29 4.59
C TYR A 106 -17.70 -4.17 6.03
N ASP A 107 -18.89 -3.58 6.26
CA ASP A 107 -19.42 -3.27 7.60
C ASP A 107 -19.77 -4.51 8.46
N ALA A 108 -19.88 -5.69 7.84
CA ALA A 108 -20.14 -6.95 8.54
C ALA A 108 -18.88 -7.54 9.22
N VAL A 109 -17.69 -7.01 8.95
CA VAL A 109 -16.41 -7.51 9.47
C VAL A 109 -15.50 -6.38 9.93
N SER A 110 -14.47 -6.68 10.72
CA SER A 110 -13.46 -5.68 11.07
C SER A 110 -12.58 -5.32 9.86
N ASP A 111 -12.02 -4.10 9.85
CA ASP A 111 -11.04 -3.68 8.84
C ASP A 111 -9.90 -4.67 8.67
N ARG A 112 -9.43 -5.24 9.78
CA ARG A 112 -8.36 -6.26 9.76
C ARG A 112 -8.79 -7.51 8.98
N GLN A 113 -10.01 -7.99 9.18
CA GLN A 113 -10.54 -9.16 8.46
C GLN A 113 -10.77 -8.83 6.98
N ALA A 114 -11.31 -7.66 6.68
CA ALA A 114 -11.51 -7.21 5.31
C ALA A 114 -10.17 -7.07 4.56
N MET A 115 -9.17 -6.41 5.17
CA MET A 115 -7.81 -6.31 4.60
C MET A 115 -7.12 -7.66 4.46
N PHE A 116 -7.37 -8.60 5.39
CA PHE A 116 -6.87 -9.97 5.27
C PHE A 116 -7.44 -10.65 4.02
N ALA A 117 -8.77 -10.59 3.83
CA ALA A 117 -9.45 -11.18 2.70
C ALA A 117 -9.02 -10.53 1.37
N LEU A 118 -8.96 -9.20 1.33
CA LEU A 118 -8.46 -8.45 0.16
C LEU A 118 -7.00 -8.78 -0.15
N GLY A 119 -6.18 -9.08 0.86
CA GLY A 119 -4.80 -9.51 0.64
C GLY A 119 -4.64 -10.92 0.08
N ASP A 120 -5.68 -11.75 0.15
CA ASP A 120 -5.74 -13.12 -0.39
C ASP A 120 -6.55 -13.20 -1.70
N ALA A 121 -7.28 -12.13 -2.02
CA ALA A 121 -8.14 -12.03 -3.19
C ALA A 121 -7.35 -11.84 -4.51
N VAL A 122 -8.08 -12.00 -5.61
CA VAL A 122 -7.63 -11.70 -6.97
C VAL A 122 -8.22 -10.38 -7.45
N CYS A 123 -7.51 -9.72 -8.37
CA CYS A 123 -7.91 -8.42 -8.91
C CYS A 123 -9.12 -8.57 -9.85
N VAL A 124 -10.25 -7.95 -9.49
CA VAL A 124 -11.54 -8.08 -10.18
C VAL A 124 -11.43 -7.76 -11.69
N PRO A 125 -10.84 -6.63 -12.12
CA PRO A 125 -10.67 -6.32 -13.54
C PRO A 125 -9.93 -7.39 -14.35
N VAL A 126 -8.97 -8.10 -13.72
CA VAL A 126 -8.22 -9.17 -14.39
C VAL A 126 -9.12 -10.38 -14.62
N ILE A 127 -9.95 -10.74 -13.63
CA ILE A 127 -10.87 -11.86 -13.74
C ILE A 127 -12.01 -11.56 -14.72
N GLU A 128 -12.55 -10.34 -14.72
CA GLU A 128 -13.56 -9.89 -15.69
C GLU A 128 -13.03 -10.02 -17.12
N TRP A 129 -11.83 -9.51 -17.39
CA TRP A 129 -11.21 -9.64 -18.70
C TRP A 129 -10.99 -11.10 -19.11
N LEU A 130 -10.52 -11.97 -18.20
CA LEU A 130 -10.35 -13.40 -18.47
C LEU A 130 -11.68 -14.09 -18.78
N ALA A 131 -12.74 -13.71 -18.05
CA ALA A 131 -14.07 -14.26 -18.27
C ALA A 131 -14.57 -13.97 -19.68
N GLU A 132 -14.53 -12.70 -20.09
CA GLU A 132 -15.01 -12.21 -21.39
C GLU A 132 -14.20 -12.77 -22.57
N ASN A 133 -12.89 -12.92 -22.40
CA ASN A 133 -11.99 -13.22 -23.52
C ASN A 133 -11.67 -14.71 -23.68
N TRP A 134 -11.69 -15.48 -22.58
CA TRP A 134 -11.23 -16.87 -22.57
C TRP A 134 -12.27 -17.83 -22.03
N LEU A 135 -12.83 -17.58 -20.86
CA LEU A 135 -13.70 -18.57 -20.20
C LEU A 135 -15.00 -18.79 -20.96
N THR A 136 -15.64 -17.72 -21.44
CA THR A 136 -16.85 -17.84 -22.27
C THR A 136 -16.60 -18.61 -23.57
N ARG A 137 -15.38 -18.54 -24.12
CA ARG A 137 -15.00 -19.28 -25.33
C ARG A 137 -14.70 -20.76 -25.10
N LEU A 138 -14.23 -21.12 -23.91
CA LEU A 138 -13.95 -22.51 -23.52
C LEU A 138 -15.20 -23.28 -23.08
N ALA A 139 -16.23 -22.56 -22.64
CA ALA A 139 -17.50 -23.12 -22.18
C ALA A 139 -18.55 -23.30 -23.31
N ALA A 140 -18.24 -22.83 -24.52
CA ALA A 140 -19.07 -22.97 -25.72
C ALA A 140 -18.55 -24.12 -26.60
#